data_AF-A0A2E1KJK9-F1
#
_entry.id   AF-A0A2E1KJK9-F1
#
_cell.length_a   1.000
_cell.length_b   1.000
_cell.length_c   1.000
_cell.angle_alpha   90.00
_cell.angle_beta   90.00
_cell.angle_gamma   90.00
#
_symmetry.space_group_name_H-M   'P 1'
#
loop_
_entity.id
_entity.type
_entity.pdbx_description
1 polymer ?
#
loop_
_entity_poly.entity_id
_entity_poly.type
_entity_poly.pdbx_seq_one_letter_code
_entity_poly.pdbx_strand_id
1 'polypeptide(L)'
;METRNARLGMGLFVIYLVLYGTYVFMNAFSARTMEATPIAGVNLAILFGFGLILAALMLALVYGFLCDSDNAAADKQENEL
;
A
#
# COMPACT_ATOMS: atom_id res chain seq x y z
N MET A 1 -6.27 6.55 -22.16
CA MET A 1 -5.20 6.49 -21.13
C MET A 1 -5.74 6.60 -19.71
N GLU A 2 -6.63 7.55 -19.39
CA GLU A 2 -7.10 7.84 -18.00
C GLU A 2 -7.73 6.64 -17.24
N THR A 3 -8.48 5.77 -17.94
CA THR A 3 -9.22 4.66 -17.31
C THR A 3 -8.34 3.47 -16.89
N ARG A 4 -7.17 3.27 -17.51
CA ARG A 4 -6.26 2.15 -17.15
C ARG A 4 -5.50 2.43 -15.86
N ASN A 5 -4.99 3.66 -15.71
CA ASN A 5 -4.30 4.10 -14.50
C ASN A 5 -5.26 4.11 -13.30
N ALA A 6 -6.50 4.54 -13.50
CA ALA A 6 -7.55 4.46 -12.49
C ALA A 6 -7.84 3.00 -12.04
N ARG A 7 -7.82 2.02 -12.95
CA ARG A 7 -7.99 0.59 -12.61
C ARG A 7 -6.82 0.04 -11.80
N LEU A 8 -5.58 0.42 -12.14
CA LEU A 8 -4.39 0.06 -11.36
C LEU A 8 -4.45 0.65 -9.95
N GLY A 9 -4.81 1.94 -9.84
CA GLY A 9 -4.97 2.62 -8.56
C GLY A 9 -6.05 1.98 -7.68
N MET A 10 -7.20 1.61 -8.26
CA MET A 10 -8.25 0.88 -7.55
C MET A 10 -7.78 -0.49 -7.03
N GLY A 11 -7.00 -1.23 -7.82
CA GLY A 11 -6.43 -2.50 -7.36
C GLY A 11 -5.52 -2.35 -6.15
N LEU A 12 -4.59 -1.39 -6.21
CA LEU A 12 -3.67 -1.10 -5.10
C LEU A 12 -4.40 -0.54 -3.87
N PHE A 13 -5.46 0.25 -4.08
CA PHE A 13 -6.33 0.71 -3.01
C PHE A 13 -7.01 -0.45 -2.28
N VAL A 14 -7.54 -1.44 -3.00
CA VAL A 14 -8.17 -2.62 -2.38
C VAL A 14 -7.14 -3.42 -1.58
N ILE A 15 -5.92 -3.59 -2.10
CA ILE A 15 -4.83 -4.26 -1.36
C ILE A 15 -4.51 -3.52 -0.06
N TYR A 16 -4.34 -2.20 -0.13
CA TYR A 16 -4.10 -1.37 1.05
C TYR A 16 -5.27 -1.45 2.05
N LEU A 17 -6.51 -1.46 1.55
CA LEU A 17 -7.71 -1.53 2.37
C LEU A 17 -7.79 -2.86 3.15
N VAL A 18 -7.41 -3.98 2.54
CA VAL A 18 -7.35 -5.28 3.24
C VAL A 18 -6.25 -5.29 4.30
N LEU A 19 -5.06 -4.76 4.00
CA LEU A 19 -3.97 -4.63 4.96
C LEU A 19 -4.38 -3.78 6.17
N TYR A 20 -4.95 -2.60 5.91
CA TYR A 20 -5.45 -1.70 6.94
C TYR A 20 -6.60 -2.33 7.73
N GLY A 21 -7.54 -2.99 7.06
CA GLY A 21 -8.65 -3.70 7.68
C GLY A 21 -8.17 -4.81 8.63
N THR A 22 -7.14 -5.55 8.23
CA THR A 22 -6.51 -6.58 9.08
C THR A 22 -5.91 -5.95 10.34
N TYR A 23 -5.21 -4.83 10.20
CA TYR A 23 -4.67 -4.09 11.34
C TYR A 23 -5.78 -3.60 12.28
N VAL A 24 -6.84 -2.99 11.74
CA VAL A 24 -7.99 -2.52 12.54
C VAL A 24 -8.67 -3.69 13.24
N PHE A 25 -8.86 -4.82 12.57
CA PHE A 25 -9.44 -6.03 13.16
C PHE A 25 -8.57 -6.55 14.30
N MET A 26 -7.25 -6.62 14.11
CA MET A 26 -6.31 -7.06 15.14
C MET A 26 -6.34 -6.12 16.37
N ASN A 27 -6.46 -4.81 16.14
CA ASN A 27 -6.68 -3.80 17.20
C ASN A 27 -8.00 -3.98 17.94
N ALA A 28 -9.08 -4.25 17.20
CA ALA A 28 -10.42 -4.37 17.79
C ALA A 28 -10.57 -5.61 18.68
N PHE A 29 -10.00 -6.74 18.29
CA PHE A 29 -10.19 -8.02 18.99
C PHE A 29 -9.12 -8.32 20.05
N SER A 30 -7.91 -7.74 19.96
CA SER A 30 -6.81 -8.07 20.86
C SER A 30 -6.04 -6.85 21.39
N ALA A 31 -6.77 -5.82 21.82
CA ALA A 31 -6.22 -4.60 22.40
C ALA A 31 -5.20 -4.87 23.53
N ARG A 32 -5.44 -5.91 24.34
CA ARG A 32 -4.57 -6.29 25.47
C ARG A 32 -3.21 -6.86 25.04
N THR A 33 -3.15 -7.50 23.88
CA THR A 33 -1.88 -7.96 23.27
C THR A 33 -1.15 -6.82 22.60
N MET A 34 -1.87 -5.79 22.15
CA MET A 34 -1.26 -4.61 21.55
C MET A 34 -0.60 -3.72 22.60
N GLU A 35 -1.19 -3.58 23.79
CA GLU A 35 -0.53 -2.91 24.94
C GLU A 35 0.79 -3.53 25.38
N ALA A 36 1.11 -4.75 24.93
CA ALA A 36 2.43 -5.33 25.18
C ALA A 36 3.52 -4.49 24.51
N THR A 37 4.60 -4.24 25.26
CA THR A 37 5.75 -3.42 24.85
C THR A 37 7.00 -4.28 24.69
N PRO A 38 7.07 -5.17 23.67
CA PRO A 38 8.11 -6.17 23.55
C PRO A 38 9.48 -5.60 23.17
N ILE A 39 9.53 -4.40 22.55
CA ILE A 39 10.77 -3.82 22.04
C ILE A 39 10.86 -2.35 22.49
N ALA A 40 11.90 -2.04 23.27
CA ALA A 40 12.27 -0.68 23.67
C ALA A 40 11.13 0.16 24.31
N GLY A 41 10.12 -0.47 24.90
CA GLY A 41 8.96 0.22 25.48
C GLY A 41 7.88 0.65 24.46
N VAL A 42 8.02 0.28 23.19
CA VAL A 42 7.06 0.62 22.12
C VAL A 42 5.97 -0.44 22.03
N ASN A 43 4.72 0.02 22.03
CA ASN A 43 3.51 -0.80 21.91
C ASN A 43 3.41 -1.45 20.52
N LEU A 44 2.94 -2.72 20.44
CA LEU A 44 2.81 -3.43 19.16
C LEU A 44 2.00 -2.63 18.13
N ALA A 45 0.98 -1.87 18.56
CA ALA A 45 0.17 -1.04 17.67
C ALA A 45 1.02 -0.03 16.90
N ILE A 46 2.00 0.60 17.57
CA ILE A 46 2.89 1.55 16.93
C ILE A 46 3.77 0.83 15.90
N LEU A 47 4.28 -0.36 16.22
CA LEU A 47 5.14 -1.13 15.32
C LEU A 47 4.39 -1.59 14.06
N PHE A 48 3.18 -2.14 14.23
CA PHE A 48 2.33 -2.54 13.10
C PHE A 48 1.81 -1.33 12.31
N GLY A 49 1.55 -0.20 12.97
CA GLY A 49 1.20 1.07 12.33
C GLY A 49 2.33 1.59 11.43
N PHE A 50 3.58 1.54 11.89
CA PHE A 50 4.75 1.85 11.05
C PHE A 50 4.87 0.86 9.88
N GLY A 51 4.56 -0.42 10.09
CA GLY A 51 4.48 -1.41 9.01
C GLY A 51 3.48 -1.03 7.91
N LEU A 52 2.29 -0.52 8.28
CA LEU A 52 1.30 -0.05 7.32
C LEU A 52 1.77 1.18 6.52
N ILE A 53 2.49 2.11 7.15
CA ILE A 53 3.06 3.27 6.46
C ILE A 53 4.05 2.80 5.39
N LEU A 54 4.94 1.88 5.74
CA LEU A 54 5.90 1.30 4.78
C LEU A 54 5.18 0.55 3.66
N ALA A 55 4.12 -0.20 3.96
CA ALA A 55 3.31 -0.87 2.94
C ALA A 55 2.63 0.13 1.98
N ALA A 56 2.08 1.23 2.50
CA ALA A 56 1.48 2.28 1.68
C ALA A 56 2.52 2.93 0.74
N LEU A 57 3.72 3.23 1.25
CA LEU A 57 4.81 3.77 0.45
C LEU A 57 5.25 2.80 -0.65
N MET A 58 5.40 1.51 -0.32
CA MET A 58 5.72 0.49 -1.31
C MET A 58 4.66 0.43 -2.42
N LEU A 59 3.37 0.43 -2.06
CA LEU A 59 2.27 0.42 -3.04
C LEU A 59 2.29 1.69 -3.92
N ALA A 60 2.60 2.85 -3.34
CA ALA A 60 2.73 4.10 -4.10
C ALA A 60 3.89 4.07 -5.09
N LEU A 61 5.05 3.53 -4.69
CA LEU A 61 6.19 3.35 -5.58
C LEU A 61 5.87 2.36 -6.73
N VAL A 62 5.22 1.24 -6.40
CA VAL A 62 4.76 0.27 -7.40
C VAL A 62 3.78 0.92 -8.38
N TYR A 63 2.82 1.70 -7.90
CA TYR A 63 1.90 2.44 -8.77
C TYR A 63 2.64 3.37 -9.72
N GLY A 64 3.57 4.17 -9.18
CA GLY A 64 4.38 5.11 -9.96
C GLY A 64 5.16 4.41 -11.08
N PHE A 65 5.83 3.31 -10.74
CA PHE A 65 6.60 2.53 -11.72
C PHE A 65 5.71 1.89 -12.79
N LEU A 66 4.57 1.32 -12.43
CA LEU A 66 3.63 0.71 -13.39
C LEU A 66 3.03 1.77 -14.33
N CYS A 67 2.72 2.96 -13.81
CA CYS A 67 2.17 4.06 -14.61
C CYS A 67 3.22 4.61 -15.59
N ASP A 68 4.47 4.75 -15.16
CA ASP A 68 5.60 5.18 -16.00
C ASP A 68 5.90 4.17 -17.13
N SER A 69 5.87 2.87 -16.81
CA SER A 69 6.06 1.79 -17.79
C SER A 69 5.02 1.81 -18.91
N ASP A 70 3.75 2.06 -18.56
CA ASP A 70 2.64 2.07 -19.53
C ASP A 70 2.70 3.33 -20.42
N ASN A 71 3.15 4.47 -19.88
CA ASN A 71 3.42 5.69 -20.66
C ASN A 71 4.61 5.52 -21.62
N ALA A 72 5.71 4.90 -21.17
CA ALA A 72 6.89 4.66 -21.99
C ALA A 72 6.61 3.68 -23.16
N ALA A 73 5.70 2.72 -22.96
CA ALA A 73 5.25 1.82 -24.03
C ALA A 73 4.38 2.54 -25.07
N ALA A 74 3.54 3.49 -24.64
CA ALA A 74 2.71 4.29 -25.55
C ALA A 74 3.54 5.23 -26.44
N ASP A 75 4.56 5.88 -25.88
CA ASP A 75 5.47 6.79 -26.60
C ASP A 75 6.26 6.07 -27.70
N LYS A 76 6.76 4.86 -27.41
CA LYS A 76 7.43 4.01 -28.41
C LYS A 76 6.54 3.63 -29.59
N GLN A 77 5.24 3.46 -29.35
CA GLN A 77 4.32 3.03 -30.39
C GLN A 77 3.94 4.19 -31.33
N GLU A 78 3.94 5.43 -30.85
CA GLU A 78 3.68 6.63 -31.66
C GLU A 78 4.88 7.04 -32.52
N ASN A 79 6.11 6.82 -32.04
CA ASN A 79 7.34 7.21 -32.75
C ASN A 79 7.81 6.18 -33.81
N GLU A 80 7.19 5.01 -33.87
CA GLU A 80 7.42 3.98 -34.92
C GLU A 80 6.34 3.99 -36.03
N LEU A 81 5.38 4.92 -35.96
CA LEU A 81 4.31 5.15 -36.94
C LEU A 81 4.56 6.43 -37.76
#